data_AF-A0A8T7JWU3-F1
#
_entry.id   AF-A0A8T7JWU3-F1
#
_cell.length_a   1.000
_cell.length_b   1.000
_cell.length_c   1.000
_cell.angle_alpha   90.00
_cell.angle_beta   90.00
_cell.angle_gamma   90.00
#
_symmetry.space_group_name_H-M   'P 1'
#
loop_
_entity.id
_entity.type
_entity.pdbx_description
1 polymer ?
#
loop_
_entity_poly.entity_id
_entity_poly.type
_entity_poly.pdbx_seq_one_letter_code
_entity_poly.pdbx_strand_id
1 'polypeptide(L)'
;MKKFFLALTLLSLLTFACAQAAPPTPPTPAPVTQASPTPTPLVATPIPPSHVGGGAGGEGYISFVINVHDWTHPSESADILLQLVDLFERYGVRGDFYFTAEITRALAENHPDFIERLKNSNMTISYHVRPPHPLYIGVDARLKGLDDAALYQTLLDYETYALDLETGELDRSRPGGYAYVAQVFGRNPVVASVPSDDRRLKDAAQRVYASLGAQMTLLYHEEGTKLEQPFEYVNGLLVRPSDFSVTRVTSIDGS
;
A
#
# COMPACT_ATOMS: atom_id res chain seq x y z
N MET A 1 69.24 52.01 2.71
CA MET A 1 70.05 50.76 2.78
C MET A 1 69.88 50.14 4.16
N LYS A 2 69.73 48.80 4.23
CA LYS A 2 69.49 47.94 5.43
C LYS A 2 68.08 48.06 6.00
N LYS A 3 67.09 47.16 5.80
CA LYS A 3 66.97 45.69 5.81
C LYS A 3 67.36 45.01 7.14
N PHE A 4 66.42 44.18 7.61
CA PHE A 4 66.48 43.05 8.54
C PHE A 4 66.10 43.28 10.02
N PHE A 5 65.24 42.36 10.48
CA PHE A 5 64.78 42.03 11.84
C PHE A 5 63.46 42.63 12.32
N LEU A 6 62.40 41.82 12.14
CA LEU A 6 61.20 41.56 12.95
C LEU A 6 60.16 41.05 11.93
N ALA A 7 59.56 39.87 11.99
CA ALA A 7 59.20 39.05 13.13
C ALA A 7 59.28 37.56 12.76
N LEU A 8 59.91 36.81 13.66
CA LEU A 8 59.80 35.36 13.77
C LEU A 8 58.47 35.04 14.47
N THR A 9 58.04 33.79 14.33
CA THR A 9 56.99 33.09 15.11
C THR A 9 55.53 33.43 14.82
N LEU A 10 54.98 32.78 13.78
CA LEU A 10 53.66 32.14 13.87
C LEU A 10 53.64 30.87 13.00
N LEU A 11 54.44 29.89 13.43
CA LEU A 11 54.40 28.52 12.92
C LEU A 11 53.90 27.64 14.08
N SER A 12 52.60 27.61 14.28
CA SER A 12 51.94 26.65 15.17
C SER A 12 50.47 26.51 14.81
N LEU A 13 50.03 25.26 14.71
CA LEU A 13 48.64 24.77 14.69
C LEU A 13 47.94 24.70 13.33
N LEU A 14 48.42 23.77 12.50
CA LEU A 14 47.58 23.04 11.53
C LEU A 14 47.78 21.54 11.73
N THR A 15 47.35 21.04 12.90
CA THR A 15 47.04 19.62 13.08
C THR A 15 45.62 19.39 12.57
N PHE A 16 45.49 18.90 11.35
CA PHE A 16 44.25 18.30 10.85
C PHE A 16 43.89 17.13 11.76
N ALA A 17 42.91 17.32 12.63
CA ALA A 17 42.22 16.22 13.27
C ALA A 17 41.30 15.58 12.21
N CYS A 18 41.72 14.43 11.68
CA CYS A 18 40.80 13.49 11.05
C CYS A 18 39.85 12.97 12.12
N ALA A 19 38.75 13.69 12.36
CA ALA A 19 37.60 13.10 13.00
C ALA A 19 36.90 12.21 11.96
N GLN A 20 37.16 10.91 12.02
CA GLN A 20 36.26 9.91 11.46
C GLN A 20 34.90 10.12 12.11
N ALA A 21 34.01 10.82 11.40
CA ALA A 21 32.59 10.78 11.73
C ALA A 21 32.16 9.32 11.57
N ALA A 22 31.74 8.69 12.67
CA ALA A 22 31.06 7.42 12.60
C ALA A 22 29.88 7.54 11.62
N PRO A 23 29.59 6.51 10.81
CA PRO A 23 28.42 6.52 9.96
C PRO A 23 27.19 6.84 10.80
N PRO A 24 26.26 7.66 10.29
CA PRO A 24 25.03 7.99 11.01
C PRO A 24 24.35 6.67 11.40
N THR A 25 24.05 6.53 12.69
CA THR A 25 23.24 5.43 13.20
C THR A 25 21.94 5.40 12.38
N PRO A 26 21.50 4.23 11.90
CA PRO A 26 20.19 4.11 11.27
C PRO A 26 19.15 4.75 12.19
N PRO A 27 18.15 5.47 11.65
CA PRO A 27 17.07 6.00 12.47
C PRO A 27 16.48 4.85 13.26
N THR A 28 16.51 4.94 14.58
CA THR A 28 15.75 4.05 15.45
C THR A 28 14.31 4.08 14.95
N PRO A 29 13.71 2.94 14.57
CA PRO A 29 12.29 2.90 14.24
C PRO A 29 11.55 3.58 15.39
N ALA A 30 10.70 4.57 15.07
CA ALA A 30 9.80 5.10 16.06
C ALA A 30 9.11 3.90 16.73
N PRO A 31 8.99 3.87 18.07
CA PRO A 31 8.24 2.80 18.71
C PRO A 31 6.89 2.74 18.01
N VAL A 32 6.61 1.57 17.40
CA VAL A 32 5.27 1.25 16.93
C VAL A 32 4.41 1.52 18.14
N THR A 33 3.64 2.60 18.06
CA THR A 33 2.69 2.92 19.12
C THR A 33 1.84 1.69 19.20
N GLN A 34 1.94 0.95 20.31
CA GLN A 34 1.06 -0.17 20.59
C GLN A 34 -0.33 0.27 20.18
N ALA A 35 -0.94 -0.48 19.26
CA ALA A 35 -2.31 -0.28 18.90
C ALA A 35 -3.08 -0.02 20.19
N SER A 36 -3.80 1.09 20.23
CA SER A 36 -4.68 1.42 21.34
C SER A 36 -5.46 0.17 21.73
N PRO A 37 -5.70 -0.06 23.04
CA PRO A 37 -6.39 -1.26 23.50
C PRO A 37 -7.64 -1.44 22.65
N THR A 38 -7.80 -2.65 22.13
CA THR A 38 -8.99 -3.12 21.41
C THR A 38 -10.21 -2.40 21.95
N PRO A 39 -10.93 -1.59 21.15
CA PRO A 39 -12.15 -0.98 21.64
C PRO A 39 -13.02 -2.12 22.14
N THR A 40 -13.37 -2.07 23.43
CA THR A 40 -14.39 -2.93 24.02
C THR A 40 -15.54 -2.97 23.04
N PRO A 41 -16.02 -4.15 22.60
CA PRO A 41 -17.12 -4.20 21.65
C PRO A 41 -18.27 -3.40 22.26
N LEU A 42 -18.56 -2.25 21.65
CA LEU A 42 -19.82 -1.58 21.88
C LEU A 42 -20.85 -2.65 21.56
N VAL A 43 -21.56 -3.09 22.59
CA VAL A 43 -22.79 -3.87 22.43
C VAL A 43 -23.69 -2.95 21.62
N ALA A 44 -23.65 -3.11 20.30
CA ALA A 44 -24.56 -2.46 19.39
C ALA A 44 -25.94 -2.92 19.84
N THR A 45 -26.71 -2.00 20.41
CA THR A 45 -28.15 -2.23 20.57
C THR A 45 -28.65 -2.65 19.19
N PRO A 46 -29.23 -3.85 19.05
CA PRO A 46 -29.72 -4.30 17.76
C PRO A 46 -30.73 -3.26 17.30
N ILE A 47 -30.37 -2.55 16.22
CA ILE A 47 -31.32 -1.72 15.50
C ILE A 47 -32.40 -2.72 15.08
N PRO A 48 -33.65 -2.58 15.56
CA PRO A 48 -34.70 -3.51 15.17
C PRO A 48 -34.77 -3.48 13.64
N PRO A 49 -34.94 -4.64 12.98
CA PRO A 49 -35.08 -4.68 11.55
C PRO A 49 -36.33 -3.87 11.21
N SER A 50 -36.12 -2.63 10.77
CA SER A 50 -37.17 -1.84 10.14
C SER A 50 -37.63 -2.68 8.97
N HIS A 51 -38.85 -3.19 9.07
CA HIS A 51 -39.53 -3.96 8.05
C HIS A 51 -39.29 -3.34 6.67
N VAL A 52 -38.49 -4.02 5.83
CA VAL A 52 -38.63 -3.87 4.38
C VAL A 52 -39.87 -4.67 3.99
N GLY A 53 -41.02 -4.04 4.17
CA GLY A 53 -42.25 -4.45 3.52
C GLY A 53 -42.08 -4.37 2.01
N GLY A 54 -42.57 -5.39 1.31
CA GLY A 54 -42.34 -5.58 -0.12
C GLY A 54 -42.79 -4.43 -1.01
N GLY A 55 -42.06 -4.27 -2.13
CA GLY A 55 -42.53 -3.54 -3.31
C GLY A 55 -41.63 -2.40 -3.78
N ALA A 56 -40.41 -2.70 -4.27
CA ALA A 56 -39.63 -1.92 -5.24
C ALA A 56 -38.32 -2.69 -5.52
N GLY A 57 -37.76 -2.60 -6.73
CA GLY A 57 -36.53 -3.33 -7.10
C GLY A 57 -35.43 -3.16 -6.05
N GLY A 58 -34.80 -4.26 -5.64
CA GLY A 58 -33.79 -4.25 -4.57
C GLY A 58 -32.70 -3.22 -4.84
N GLU A 59 -32.35 -2.44 -3.83
CA GLU A 59 -31.24 -1.49 -3.91
C GLU A 59 -29.93 -2.28 -4.07
N GLY A 60 -29.23 -2.06 -5.17
CA GLY A 60 -27.90 -2.61 -5.40
C GLY A 60 -26.83 -1.64 -4.93
N TYR A 61 -25.87 -2.13 -4.15
CA TYR A 61 -24.68 -1.35 -3.79
C TYR A 61 -23.60 -1.53 -4.86
N ILE A 62 -23.06 -0.42 -5.36
CA ILE A 62 -22.00 -0.41 -6.37
C ILE A 62 -20.75 0.21 -5.76
N SER A 63 -19.63 -0.50 -5.86
CA SER A 63 -18.30 0.03 -5.55
C SER A 63 -17.52 0.28 -6.83
N PHE A 64 -16.88 1.43 -6.94
CA PHE A 64 -15.97 1.74 -8.04
C PHE A 64 -14.54 1.44 -7.62
N VAL A 65 -13.94 0.42 -8.25
CA VAL A 65 -12.60 -0.06 -7.95
C VAL A 65 -11.66 0.31 -9.10
N ILE A 66 -10.58 1.01 -8.78
CA ILE A 66 -9.63 1.56 -9.73
C ILE A 66 -8.27 0.94 -9.44
N ASN A 67 -7.80 0.06 -10.33
CA ASN A 67 -6.44 -0.43 -10.25
C ASN A 67 -5.50 0.63 -10.83
N VAL A 68 -4.63 1.18 -9.99
CA VAL A 68 -3.62 2.15 -10.38
C VAL A 68 -2.32 1.39 -10.59
N HIS A 69 -2.00 1.07 -11.85
CA HIS A 69 -0.84 0.24 -12.18
C HIS A 69 -0.26 0.51 -13.58
N ASP A 70 -0.66 1.61 -14.23
CA ASP A 70 -0.05 2.04 -15.48
C ASP A 70 1.30 2.71 -15.20
N TRP A 71 2.37 1.96 -15.43
CA TRP A 71 3.74 2.41 -15.30
C TRP A 71 4.31 2.97 -16.61
N THR A 72 3.62 2.82 -17.74
CA THR A 72 4.13 3.25 -19.05
C THR A 72 3.79 4.71 -19.34
N HIS A 73 2.65 5.20 -18.85
CA HIS A 73 2.21 6.59 -19.02
C HIS A 73 1.84 7.25 -17.69
N PRO A 74 2.78 7.36 -16.71
CA PRO A 74 2.45 7.79 -15.35
C PRO A 74 1.85 9.20 -15.27
N SER A 75 2.25 10.12 -16.15
CA SER A 75 1.70 11.49 -16.17
C SER A 75 0.28 11.56 -16.71
N GLU A 76 -0.01 10.86 -17.82
CA GLU A 76 -1.37 10.77 -18.34
C GLU A 76 -2.29 10.06 -17.34
N SER A 77 -1.78 8.99 -16.72
CA SER A 77 -2.48 8.31 -15.63
C SER A 77 -2.78 9.24 -14.45
N ALA A 78 -1.82 10.06 -14.00
CA ALA A 78 -2.07 11.03 -12.92
C ALA A 78 -3.19 12.03 -13.29
N ASP A 79 -3.17 12.58 -14.51
CA ASP A 79 -4.18 13.52 -15.00
C ASP A 79 -5.58 12.87 -15.06
N ILE A 80 -5.67 11.64 -15.55
CA ILE A 80 -6.93 10.88 -15.61
C ILE A 80 -7.45 10.57 -14.20
N LEU A 81 -6.56 10.17 -13.29
CA LEU A 81 -6.96 9.88 -11.91
C LEU A 81 -7.46 11.14 -11.19
N LEU A 82 -6.85 12.31 -11.43
CA LEU A 82 -7.37 13.60 -10.92
C LEU A 82 -8.78 13.89 -11.45
N GLN A 83 -8.99 13.73 -12.75
CA GLN A 83 -10.32 13.91 -13.36
C GLN A 83 -11.35 12.95 -12.75
N LEU A 84 -10.95 11.72 -12.45
CA LEU A 84 -11.81 10.72 -11.85
C LEU A 84 -12.17 11.06 -10.40
N VAL A 85 -11.21 11.57 -9.62
CA VAL A 85 -11.47 12.08 -8.26
C VAL A 85 -12.48 13.21 -8.30
N ASP A 86 -12.29 14.19 -9.19
CA ASP A 86 -13.22 15.32 -9.34
C ASP A 86 -14.61 14.87 -9.79
N LEU A 87 -14.68 13.86 -10.67
CA LEU A 87 -15.94 13.26 -11.09
C LEU A 87 -16.67 12.60 -9.92
N PHE A 88 -15.96 11.77 -9.15
CA PHE A 88 -16.56 11.09 -7.99
C PHE A 88 -17.03 12.07 -6.94
N GLU A 89 -16.24 13.09 -6.60
CA GLU A 89 -16.66 14.11 -5.63
C GLU A 89 -17.86 14.92 -6.12
N ARG A 90 -17.93 15.28 -7.41
CA ARG A 90 -19.08 15.96 -8.00
C ARG A 90 -20.39 15.19 -7.80
N TYR A 91 -20.33 13.86 -7.84
CA TYR A 91 -21.49 12.98 -7.69
C TYR A 91 -21.63 12.37 -6.28
N GLY A 92 -20.81 12.78 -5.31
CA GLY A 92 -20.86 12.22 -3.95
C GLY A 92 -20.49 10.74 -3.86
N VAL A 93 -19.71 10.24 -4.83
CA VAL A 93 -19.23 8.86 -4.90
C VAL A 93 -17.86 8.76 -4.22
N ARG A 94 -17.61 7.63 -3.56
CA ARG A 94 -16.29 7.29 -3.01
C ARG A 94 -15.68 6.14 -3.83
N GLY A 95 -14.63 6.43 -4.59
CA GLY A 95 -13.85 5.43 -5.31
C GLY A 95 -12.82 4.73 -4.42
N ASP A 96 -12.47 3.50 -4.78
CA ASP A 96 -11.45 2.68 -4.13
C ASP A 96 -10.25 2.46 -5.06
N PHE A 97 -9.14 3.12 -4.75
CA PHE A 97 -7.94 3.19 -5.59
C PHE A 97 -6.87 2.25 -5.06
N TYR A 98 -6.51 1.26 -5.88
CA TYR A 98 -5.56 0.20 -5.54
C TYR A 98 -4.19 0.56 -6.10
N PHE A 99 -3.24 0.83 -5.22
CA PHE A 99 -1.87 1.19 -5.58
C PHE A 99 -0.91 0.04 -5.33
N THR A 100 0.13 -0.07 -6.16
CA THR A 100 1.37 -0.76 -5.79
C THR A 100 2.36 0.23 -5.18
N ALA A 101 3.41 -0.26 -4.53
CA ALA A 101 4.44 0.63 -3.94
C ALA A 101 5.22 1.38 -5.03
N GLU A 102 5.47 0.72 -6.15
CA GLU A 102 6.27 1.20 -7.28
C GLU A 102 5.58 2.36 -7.98
N ILE A 103 4.30 2.20 -8.32
CA ILE A 103 3.52 3.28 -8.94
C ILE A 103 3.30 4.44 -7.96
N THR A 104 3.07 4.14 -6.68
CA THR A 104 2.98 5.18 -5.64
C THR A 104 4.27 6.01 -5.60
N ARG A 105 5.42 5.36 -5.73
CA ARG A 105 6.71 6.04 -5.74
C ARG A 105 6.86 6.94 -6.96
N ALA A 106 6.58 6.41 -8.15
CA ALA A 106 6.64 7.18 -9.38
C ALA A 106 5.72 8.41 -9.33
N LEU A 107 4.50 8.25 -8.81
CA LEU A 107 3.55 9.35 -8.63
C LEU A 107 4.00 10.34 -7.55
N ALA A 108 4.54 9.89 -6.42
CA ALA A 108 5.04 10.78 -5.38
C ALA A 108 6.25 11.61 -5.84
N GLU A 109 7.12 11.05 -6.67
CA GLU A 109 8.31 11.72 -7.18
C GLU A 109 7.96 12.72 -8.30
N ASN A 110 7.02 12.38 -9.19
CA ASN A 110 6.76 13.16 -10.41
C ASN A 110 5.44 13.94 -10.40
N HIS A 111 4.48 13.54 -9.57
CA HIS A 111 3.13 14.11 -9.44
C HIS A 111 2.73 14.31 -7.96
N PRO A 112 3.52 15.06 -7.17
CA PRO A 112 3.24 15.24 -5.75
C PRO A 112 1.91 15.95 -5.47
N ASP A 113 1.43 16.75 -6.41
CA ASP A 113 0.11 17.39 -6.40
C ASP A 113 -1.04 16.36 -6.44
N PHE A 114 -0.90 15.29 -7.23
CA PHE A 114 -1.84 14.17 -7.22
C PHE A 114 -1.87 13.46 -5.86
N ILE A 115 -0.70 13.18 -5.27
CA ILE A 115 -0.62 12.57 -3.94
C ILE A 115 -1.30 13.45 -2.89
N GLU A 116 -1.00 14.74 -2.86
CA GLU A 116 -1.64 15.69 -1.94
C GLU A 116 -3.15 15.79 -2.18
N ARG A 117 -3.60 15.76 -3.44
CA ARG A 117 -5.03 15.75 -3.77
C ARG A 117 -5.73 14.54 -3.18
N LEU A 118 -5.15 13.34 -3.31
CA LEU A 118 -5.75 12.10 -2.78
C LEU A 118 -5.74 12.06 -1.26
N LYS A 119 -4.65 12.51 -0.62
CA LYS A 119 -4.56 12.61 0.86
C LYS A 119 -5.68 13.46 1.44
N ASN A 120 -6.02 14.55 0.75
CA ASN A 120 -7.06 15.49 1.16
C ASN A 120 -8.46 15.12 0.63
N SER A 121 -8.59 14.04 -0.15
CA SER A 121 -9.87 13.54 -0.63
C SER A 121 -10.50 12.51 0.32
N ASN A 122 -11.81 12.27 0.14
CA ASN A 122 -12.50 11.16 0.81
C ASN A 122 -12.34 9.83 0.05
N MET A 123 -11.49 9.71 -0.97
CA MET A 123 -11.30 8.44 -1.69
C MET A 123 -10.70 7.37 -0.77
N THR A 124 -10.98 6.10 -1.07
CA THR A 124 -10.35 4.97 -0.40
C THR A 124 -9.01 4.67 -1.07
N ILE A 125 -8.00 4.41 -0.25
CA ILE A 125 -6.68 3.91 -0.69
C ILE A 125 -6.64 2.44 -0.31
N SER A 126 -6.33 1.59 -1.28
CA SER A 126 -6.17 0.15 -1.13
C SER A 126 -4.85 -0.29 -1.76
N TYR A 127 -4.42 -1.49 -1.42
CA TYR A 127 -3.12 -2.01 -1.82
C TYR A 127 -3.27 -3.18 -2.78
N HIS A 128 -2.40 -3.19 -3.79
CA HIS A 128 -2.29 -4.26 -4.76
C HIS A 128 -0.81 -4.57 -5.02
N VAL A 129 -0.57 -5.81 -5.45
CA VAL A 129 0.75 -6.28 -5.84
C VAL A 129 0.72 -6.68 -7.31
N ARG A 130 1.82 -6.43 -8.02
CA ARG A 130 2.04 -6.79 -9.42
C ARG A 130 3.41 -7.43 -9.57
N PRO A 131 3.68 -8.14 -10.68
CA PRO A 131 5.04 -8.58 -10.98
C PRO A 131 6.03 -7.41 -10.88
N PRO A 132 7.24 -7.64 -10.32
CA PRO A 132 7.80 -8.94 -9.96
C PRO A 132 7.58 -9.34 -8.48
N HIS A 133 6.57 -8.80 -7.79
CA HIS A 133 6.31 -9.15 -6.39
C HIS A 133 6.04 -10.66 -6.21
N PRO A 134 6.65 -11.34 -5.22
CA PRO A 134 6.62 -12.81 -5.11
C PRO A 134 5.26 -13.38 -4.71
N LEU A 135 4.33 -12.55 -4.24
CA LEU A 135 2.93 -12.96 -4.04
C LEU A 135 2.15 -13.11 -5.35
N TYR A 136 2.67 -12.62 -6.47
CA TYR A 136 1.98 -12.72 -7.76
C TYR A 136 2.14 -14.12 -8.35
N ILE A 137 1.05 -14.66 -8.92
CA ILE A 137 1.03 -15.97 -9.58
C ILE A 137 2.17 -16.08 -10.60
N GLY A 138 2.98 -17.13 -10.49
CA GLY A 138 4.12 -17.40 -11.38
C GLY A 138 5.43 -16.73 -10.96
N VAL A 139 5.44 -15.91 -9.91
CA VAL A 139 6.65 -15.22 -9.39
C VAL A 139 7.01 -15.71 -7.97
N ASP A 140 6.38 -16.79 -7.52
CA ASP A 140 6.39 -17.29 -6.15
C ASP A 140 7.58 -18.21 -5.81
N ALA A 141 8.51 -18.43 -6.74
CA ALA A 141 9.62 -19.37 -6.59
C ALA A 141 10.43 -19.13 -5.30
N ARG A 142 10.60 -17.86 -4.91
CA ARG A 142 11.33 -17.43 -3.70
C ARG A 142 10.62 -17.80 -2.39
N LEU A 143 9.32 -18.07 -2.43
CA LEU A 143 8.51 -18.41 -1.26
C LEU A 143 8.39 -19.93 -1.04
N LYS A 144 8.78 -20.73 -2.03
CA LYS A 144 8.64 -22.19 -1.99
C LYS A 144 9.63 -22.80 -0.99
N GLY A 145 9.13 -23.77 -0.21
CA GLY A 145 9.95 -24.52 0.75
C GLY A 145 10.31 -23.78 2.03
N LEU A 146 10.00 -22.49 2.16
CA LEU A 146 10.11 -21.78 3.44
C LEU A 146 9.16 -22.41 4.46
N ASP A 147 9.58 -22.48 5.73
CA ASP A 147 8.67 -22.79 6.84
C ASP A 147 7.74 -21.60 7.15
N ASP A 148 6.78 -21.75 8.06
CA ASP A 148 5.75 -20.74 8.29
C ASP A 148 6.31 -19.43 8.87
N ALA A 149 7.34 -19.50 9.72
CA ALA A 149 7.94 -18.32 10.32
C ALA A 149 8.79 -17.55 9.30
N ALA A 150 9.60 -18.26 8.53
CA ALA A 150 10.39 -17.69 7.44
C ALA A 150 9.50 -17.14 6.34
N LEU A 151 8.40 -17.82 5.99
CA LEU A 151 7.41 -17.33 5.01
C LEU A 151 6.77 -16.03 5.49
N TYR A 152 6.26 -15.99 6.72
CA TYR A 152 5.66 -14.79 7.28
C TYR A 152 6.65 -13.62 7.29
N GLN A 153 7.87 -13.84 7.78
CA GLN A 153 8.88 -12.78 7.84
C GLN A 153 9.31 -12.33 6.44
N THR A 154 9.47 -13.25 5.50
CA THR A 154 9.81 -12.90 4.12
C THR A 154 8.72 -12.02 3.51
N LEU A 155 7.45 -12.41 3.64
CA LEU A 155 6.33 -11.59 3.16
C LEU A 155 6.29 -10.22 3.83
N LEU A 156 6.45 -10.16 5.15
CA LEU A 156 6.53 -8.89 5.87
C LEU A 156 7.67 -8.00 5.36
N ASP A 157 8.83 -8.58 5.03
CA ASP A 157 9.96 -7.85 4.46
C ASP A 157 9.61 -7.26 3.08
N TYR A 158 8.94 -8.02 2.19
CA TYR A 158 8.46 -7.48 0.91
C TYR A 158 7.42 -6.37 1.07
N GLU A 159 6.61 -6.44 2.14
CA GLU A 159 5.61 -5.42 2.45
C GLU A 159 6.17 -4.20 3.20
N THR A 160 7.46 -4.23 3.54
CA THR A 160 8.16 -3.17 4.30
C THR A 160 9.25 -2.49 3.50
N TYR A 161 10.02 -3.24 2.72
CA TYR A 161 11.21 -2.77 2.01
C TYR A 161 10.97 -2.64 0.51
N ALA A 162 11.75 -1.77 -0.14
CA ALA A 162 11.63 -1.54 -1.57
C ALA A 162 12.01 -2.81 -2.36
N LEU A 163 11.17 -3.15 -3.35
CA LEU A 163 11.47 -4.19 -4.32
C LEU A 163 12.31 -3.60 -5.46
N ASP A 164 13.44 -4.23 -5.76
CA ASP A 164 14.18 -4.02 -6.98
C ASP A 164 13.47 -4.76 -8.13
N LEU A 165 13.03 -4.01 -9.14
CA LEU A 165 12.19 -4.55 -10.21
C LEU A 165 12.96 -5.34 -11.28
N GLU A 166 14.29 -5.18 -11.34
CA GLU A 166 15.13 -5.90 -12.29
C GLU A 166 15.50 -7.29 -11.72
N THR A 167 15.79 -7.35 -10.42
CA THR A 167 16.30 -8.55 -9.76
C THR A 167 15.25 -9.29 -8.91
N GLY A 168 14.21 -8.58 -8.48
CA GLY A 168 13.24 -9.07 -7.50
C GLY A 168 13.79 -9.16 -6.07
N GLU A 169 14.97 -8.59 -5.81
CA GLU A 169 15.55 -8.52 -4.46
C GLU A 169 15.00 -7.33 -3.66
N LEU A 170 15.20 -7.35 -2.34
CA LEU A 170 14.80 -6.24 -1.46
C LEU A 170 15.95 -5.27 -1.21
N ASP A 171 15.72 -4.00 -1.53
CA ASP A 171 16.52 -2.88 -1.03
C ASP A 171 16.01 -2.45 0.35
N ARG A 172 16.68 -2.98 1.38
CA ARG A 172 16.35 -2.70 2.78
C ARG A 172 16.68 -1.29 3.25
N SER A 173 17.37 -0.48 2.44
CA SER A 173 17.66 0.92 2.77
C SER A 173 16.47 1.84 2.52
N ARG A 174 15.44 1.35 1.81
CA ARG A 174 14.27 2.14 1.39
C ARG A 174 12.97 1.45 1.77
N PRO A 175 11.92 2.23 2.12
CA PRO A 175 10.59 1.69 2.33
C PRO A 175 9.97 1.22 1.00
N GLY A 176 9.18 0.16 1.08
CA GLY A 176 8.40 -0.39 -0.03
C GLY A 176 7.13 -1.08 0.44
N GLY A 177 6.54 -1.85 -0.48
CA GLY A 177 5.32 -2.62 -0.23
C GLY A 177 4.15 -1.79 0.31
N TYR A 178 3.26 -2.48 1.03
CA TYR A 178 2.15 -1.88 1.75
C TYR A 178 2.57 -0.72 2.66
N ALA A 179 3.68 -0.87 3.41
CA ALA A 179 4.13 0.13 4.37
C ALA A 179 4.47 1.47 3.71
N TYR A 180 5.08 1.44 2.53
CA TYR A 180 5.39 2.66 1.78
C TYR A 180 4.13 3.38 1.28
N VAL A 181 3.12 2.64 0.80
CA VAL A 181 1.84 3.23 0.40
C VAL A 181 1.18 3.91 1.61
N ALA A 182 1.18 3.25 2.76
CA ALA A 182 0.66 3.83 4.01
C ALA A 182 1.41 5.12 4.40
N GLN A 183 2.74 5.11 4.29
CA GLN A 183 3.59 6.27 4.58
C GLN A 183 3.27 7.46 3.66
N VAL A 184 3.17 7.24 2.35
CA VAL A 184 2.95 8.31 1.37
C VAL A 184 1.59 8.96 1.56
N PHE A 185 0.53 8.16 1.75
CA PHE A 185 -0.83 8.69 1.93
C PHE A 185 -1.16 9.08 3.38
N GLY A 186 -0.28 8.81 4.34
CA GLY A 186 -0.49 9.11 5.77
C GLY A 186 -1.62 8.31 6.42
N ARG A 187 -2.05 7.21 5.79
CA ARG A 187 -3.11 6.32 6.28
C ARG A 187 -2.93 4.92 5.70
N ASN A 188 -3.32 3.90 6.47
CA ASN A 188 -3.24 2.51 6.05
C ASN A 188 -4.15 2.22 4.85
N PRO A 189 -3.67 1.51 3.81
CA PRO A 189 -4.54 0.94 2.81
C PRO A 189 -5.64 0.06 3.42
N VAL A 190 -6.89 0.21 2.97
CA VAL A 190 -8.05 -0.46 3.57
C VAL A 190 -8.12 -1.92 3.16
N VAL A 191 -8.04 -2.18 1.85
CA VAL A 191 -8.09 -3.52 1.27
C VAL A 191 -6.69 -3.92 0.81
N ALA A 192 -6.29 -5.17 1.06
CA ALA A 192 -5.11 -5.77 0.46
C ALA A 192 -5.46 -7.11 -0.22
N SER A 193 -5.16 -7.22 -1.51
CA SER A 193 -5.41 -8.43 -2.30
C SER A 193 -4.21 -9.38 -2.27
N VAL A 194 -4.44 -10.69 -2.27
CA VAL A 194 -3.37 -11.69 -2.43
C VAL A 194 -3.57 -12.50 -3.72
N PRO A 195 -2.92 -12.11 -4.82
CA PRO A 195 -3.05 -12.78 -6.11
C PRO A 195 -2.16 -14.03 -6.17
N SER A 196 -2.47 -15.04 -5.34
CA SER A 196 -1.80 -16.35 -5.32
C SER A 196 -2.84 -17.46 -5.27
N ASP A 197 -2.63 -18.58 -5.95
CA ASP A 197 -3.52 -19.75 -5.85
C ASP A 197 -3.13 -20.69 -4.70
N ASP A 198 -1.95 -20.50 -4.13
CA ASP A 198 -1.48 -21.28 -2.98
C ASP A 198 -2.16 -20.78 -1.70
N ARG A 199 -2.97 -21.65 -1.08
CA ARG A 199 -3.71 -21.35 0.15
C ARG A 199 -2.80 -20.98 1.32
N ARG A 200 -1.62 -21.60 1.43
CA ARG A 200 -0.66 -21.32 2.50
C ARG A 200 -0.04 -19.95 2.32
N LEU A 201 0.31 -19.58 1.08
CA LEU A 201 0.81 -18.23 0.77
C LEU A 201 -0.28 -17.17 1.03
N LYS A 202 -1.51 -17.42 0.56
CA LYS A 202 -2.68 -16.56 0.83
C LYS A 202 -2.86 -16.29 2.32
N ASP A 203 -2.87 -17.35 3.12
CA ASP A 203 -3.07 -17.26 4.56
C ASP A 203 -1.96 -16.48 5.27
N ALA A 204 -0.69 -16.74 4.93
CA ALA A 204 0.44 -16.02 5.50
C ALA A 204 0.42 -14.53 5.12
N ALA A 205 0.15 -14.20 3.85
CA ALA A 205 0.07 -12.81 3.38
C ALA A 205 -1.07 -12.04 4.04
N GLN A 206 -2.25 -12.64 4.19
CA GLN A 206 -3.37 -12.01 4.89
C GLN A 206 -3.04 -11.71 6.35
N ARG A 207 -2.34 -12.62 7.05
CA ARG A 207 -1.85 -12.35 8.41
C ARG A 207 -0.86 -11.18 8.44
N VAL A 208 0.05 -11.09 7.46
CA VAL A 208 0.95 -9.94 7.31
C VAL A 208 0.15 -8.65 7.13
N TYR A 209 -0.80 -8.60 6.18
CA TYR A 209 -1.61 -7.41 5.94
C TYR A 209 -2.47 -7.00 7.15
N ALA A 210 -3.07 -7.96 7.85
CA ALA A 210 -3.78 -7.69 9.10
C ALA A 210 -2.85 -7.08 10.16
N SER A 211 -1.61 -7.59 10.29
CA SER A 211 -0.62 -7.03 11.22
C SER A 211 -0.17 -5.61 10.87
N LEU A 212 -0.18 -5.27 9.57
CA LEU A 212 0.12 -3.94 9.05
C LEU A 212 -1.10 -3.00 9.08
N GLY A 213 -2.25 -3.50 9.52
CA GLY A 213 -3.45 -2.71 9.75
C GLY A 213 -4.40 -2.58 8.56
N ALA A 214 -4.31 -3.49 7.58
CA ALA A 214 -5.37 -3.65 6.59
C ALA A 214 -6.67 -4.07 7.30
N GLN A 215 -7.82 -3.66 6.77
CA GLN A 215 -9.13 -3.98 7.35
C GLN A 215 -9.85 -5.06 6.54
N MET A 216 -9.51 -5.17 5.27
CA MET A 216 -10.19 -6.00 4.31
C MET A 216 -9.24 -6.78 3.41
N THR A 217 -9.72 -7.90 2.89
CA THR A 217 -9.02 -8.69 1.87
C THR A 217 -9.92 -9.00 0.68
N LEU A 218 -9.33 -9.48 -0.41
CA LEU A 218 -10.02 -9.91 -1.61
C LEU A 218 -9.65 -11.37 -1.90
N LEU A 219 -10.65 -12.26 -1.95
CA LEU A 219 -10.44 -13.68 -2.28
C LEU A 219 -10.42 -13.90 -3.80
N TYR A 220 -11.42 -13.37 -4.51
CA TYR A 220 -11.44 -13.08 -5.95
C TYR A 220 -12.68 -12.22 -6.25
N HIS A 221 -12.63 -11.30 -7.21
CA HIS A 221 -13.73 -10.33 -7.42
C HIS A 221 -14.89 -10.86 -8.28
N GLU A 222 -14.73 -12.01 -8.93
CA GLU A 222 -15.78 -12.64 -9.77
C GLU A 222 -16.41 -13.88 -9.14
N GLU A 223 -15.91 -14.34 -7.97
CA GLU A 223 -16.46 -15.51 -7.27
C GLU A 223 -17.84 -15.26 -6.64
N GLY A 224 -18.27 -14.00 -6.60
CA GLY A 224 -19.54 -13.61 -5.99
C GLY A 224 -19.47 -13.61 -4.46
N THR A 225 -20.38 -12.87 -3.84
CA THR A 225 -20.58 -12.94 -2.39
C THR A 225 -21.73 -13.89 -2.10
N LYS A 226 -21.66 -14.63 -0.99
CA LYS A 226 -22.77 -15.50 -0.57
C LYS A 226 -23.92 -14.62 -0.09
N LEU A 227 -25.05 -14.62 -0.79
CA LEU A 227 -26.18 -13.75 -0.45
C LEU A 227 -26.71 -14.01 0.98
N GLU A 228 -26.63 -15.25 1.44
CA GLU A 228 -27.06 -15.66 2.78
C GLU A 228 -26.06 -15.26 3.88
N GLN A 229 -24.79 -15.05 3.50
CA GLN A 229 -23.72 -14.65 4.41
C GLN A 229 -22.78 -13.64 3.72
N PRO A 230 -23.23 -12.39 3.52
CA PRO A 230 -22.53 -11.45 2.67
C PRO A 230 -21.24 -10.87 3.29
N PHE A 231 -21.06 -11.08 4.60
CA PHE A 231 -19.86 -10.67 5.32
C PHE A 231 -19.11 -11.89 5.82
N GLU A 232 -17.96 -12.15 5.21
CA GLU A 232 -17.05 -13.22 5.59
C GLU A 232 -15.76 -12.62 6.14
N TYR A 233 -15.13 -13.30 7.09
CA TYR A 233 -13.86 -12.87 7.66
C TYR A 233 -12.80 -13.96 7.45
N VAL A 234 -11.61 -13.54 7.03
CA VAL A 234 -10.44 -14.43 6.87
C VAL A 234 -9.25 -13.76 7.54
N ASN A 235 -8.60 -14.46 8.48
CA ASN A 235 -7.43 -13.94 9.20
C ASN A 235 -7.64 -12.56 9.84
N GLY A 236 -8.86 -12.30 10.33
CA GLY A 236 -9.24 -11.02 10.95
C GLY A 236 -9.57 -9.90 9.96
N LEU A 237 -9.47 -10.16 8.64
CA LEU A 237 -9.82 -9.22 7.58
C LEU A 237 -11.24 -9.50 7.07
N LEU A 238 -12.03 -8.45 6.86
CA LEU A 238 -13.32 -8.58 6.18
C LEU A 238 -13.08 -8.86 4.69
N VAL A 239 -13.68 -9.92 4.15
CA VAL A 239 -13.67 -10.19 2.72
C VAL A 239 -14.52 -9.12 2.04
N ARG A 240 -13.95 -8.41 1.08
CA ARG A 240 -14.66 -7.37 0.32
C ARG A 240 -15.87 -7.97 -0.39
N PRO A 241 -17.11 -7.51 -0.08
CA PRO A 241 -18.29 -7.94 -0.82
C PRO A 241 -18.17 -7.56 -2.30
N SER A 242 -18.50 -8.51 -3.17
CA SER A 242 -18.45 -8.40 -4.62
C SER A 242 -19.36 -9.48 -5.21
N ASP A 243 -20.61 -9.14 -5.54
CA ASP A 243 -21.58 -10.09 -6.11
C ASP A 243 -21.31 -10.36 -7.60
N PHE A 244 -20.85 -9.35 -8.32
CA PHE A 244 -20.41 -9.45 -9.71
C PHE A 244 -19.45 -8.31 -10.05
N SER A 245 -18.59 -8.53 -11.03
CA SER A 245 -17.69 -7.51 -11.58
C SER A 245 -18.13 -7.17 -13.00
N VAL A 246 -18.21 -5.87 -13.31
CA VAL A 246 -18.35 -5.40 -14.69
C VAL A 246 -17.02 -4.78 -15.11
N THR A 247 -16.21 -5.57 -15.81
CA THR A 247 -14.95 -5.10 -16.37
C THR A 247 -15.17 -4.66 -17.81
N ARG A 248 -14.99 -3.37 -18.10
CA ARG A 248 -14.94 -2.87 -19.47
C ARG A 248 -13.48 -2.73 -19.89
N VAL A 249 -13.05 -3.57 -20.81
CA VAL A 249 -11.78 -3.41 -21.52
C VAL A 249 -12.12 -2.70 -22.82
N THR A 250 -11.69 -1.45 -22.96
CA THR A 250 -11.67 -0.82 -24.27
C THR A 250 -10.33 -1.19 -24.89
N SER A 251 -10.33 -2.03 -25.92
CA SER A 251 -9.14 -2.20 -26.76
C SER A 251 -8.86 -0.85 -27.42
N ILE A 252 -7.87 -0.13 -26.90
CA ILE A 252 -7.24 0.95 -27.64
C ILE A 252 -6.23 0.22 -28.51
N ASP A 253 -6.46 0.29 -29.81
CA ASP A 253 -5.79 -0.43 -30.91
C ASP A 253 -6.55 -1.68 -31.36
N GLY A 254 -7.11 -1.59 -32.57
CA GLY A 254 -7.84 -2.66 -33.23
C GLY A 254 -6.94 -3.84 -33.64
N SER A 255 -6.48 -4.61 -32.67
CA SER A 255 -5.86 -5.94 -32.83
C SER A 255 -6.57 -6.98 -31.98
#